data_AF-A0A925Z2M9-F1
#
_entry.id   AF-A0A925Z2M9-F1
#
_cell.length_a   1.000
_cell.length_b   1.000
_cell.length_c   1.000
_cell.angle_alpha   90.00
_cell.angle_beta   90.00
_cell.angle_gamma   90.00
#
_symmetry.space_group_name_H-M   'P 1'
#
loop_
_entity.id
_entity.type
_entity.pdbx_description
1 polymer ?
#
loop_
_entity_poly.entity_id
_entity_poly.type
_entity_poly.pdbx_seq_one_letter_code
_entity_poly.pdbx_strand_id
1 'polypeptide(L)'
;IHAVGGILGALATGILVDPALGGAGIVDYAKCTVTDGVYGAPCGALEYNMATQLLAQAKGVLVTVAWSAIGSLAVYTVIAVIFGLRVSEEKEREGLDISEHGERAYNM
;
A
#
# COMPACT_ATOMS: atom_id res chain seq x y z
N ILE A 1 -4.23 9.33 -6.71
CA ILE A 1 -3.45 9.93 -5.60
C ILE A 1 -2.63 8.86 -4.90
N HIS A 2 -3.24 7.93 -4.15
CA HIS A 2 -2.51 6.96 -3.33
C HIS A 2 -1.70 5.91 -4.13
N ALA A 3 -2.31 5.19 -5.09
CA ALA A 3 -1.60 4.15 -5.84
C ALA A 3 -0.44 4.70 -6.69
N VAL A 4 -0.75 5.59 -7.64
CA VAL A 4 0.27 6.19 -8.53
C VAL A 4 1.31 6.99 -7.73
N GLY A 5 0.88 7.77 -6.74
CA GLY A 5 1.79 8.54 -5.88
C GLY A 5 2.69 7.64 -5.03
N GLY A 6 2.15 6.54 -4.50
CA GLY A 6 2.91 5.55 -3.75
C GLY A 6 3.93 4.81 -4.61
N ILE A 7 3.58 4.44 -5.84
CA ILE A 7 4.49 3.81 -6.80
C ILE A 7 5.64 4.77 -7.14
N LEU A 8 5.32 6.01 -7.51
CA LEU A 8 6.32 7.02 -7.81
C LEU A 8 7.25 7.26 -6.62
N GLY A 9 6.68 7.41 -5.42
CA GLY A 9 7.43 7.59 -4.18
C GLY A 9 8.35 6.41 -3.88
N ALA A 10 7.85 5.18 -3.98
CA ALA A 10 8.64 3.97 -3.74
C ALA A 10 9.82 3.82 -4.71
N LEU A 11 9.62 4.12 -5.99
CA LEU A 11 10.71 4.12 -6.97
C LEU A 11 11.70 5.25 -6.71
N ALA A 12 11.22 6.44 -6.35
CA ALA A 12 12.07 7.57 -5.98
C ALA A 12 12.91 7.26 -4.74
N THR A 13 12.41 6.49 -3.76
CA THR A 13 13.21 5.99 -2.63
C THR A 13 14.43 5.22 -3.10
N GLY A 14 14.34 4.44 -4.18
CA GLY A 14 15.47 3.70 -4.73
C GLY A 14 16.62 4.60 -5.22
N ILE A 15 16.34 5.89 -5.46
CA ILE A 15 17.31 6.92 -5.87
C ILE A 15 17.74 7.74 -4.65
N LEU A 16 16.78 8.25 -3.89
CA LEU A 16 17.01 9.24 -2.84
C LEU A 16 17.50 8.64 -1.52
N VAL A 17 17.54 7.31 -1.40
CA VAL A 17 18.18 6.63 -0.27
C VAL A 17 19.72 6.64 -0.35
N ASP A 18 20.29 7.06 -1.49
CA ASP A 18 21.74 7.18 -1.70
C ASP A 18 22.38 8.12 -0.66
N PRO A 19 23.35 7.64 0.15
CA PRO A 19 24.10 8.49 1.07
C PRO A 19 24.79 9.68 0.41
N ALA A 20 25.21 9.56 -0.86
CA ALA A 20 25.83 10.65 -1.61
C ALA A 20 24.87 11.82 -1.87
N LEU A 21 23.56 11.56 -1.82
CA LEU A 21 22.50 12.57 -1.93
C LEU A 21 21.96 13.01 -0.56
N GLY A 22 22.59 12.57 0.54
CA GLY A 22 22.11 12.81 1.91
C GLY A 22 21.05 11.80 2.39
N GLY A 23 20.84 10.71 1.65
CA GLY A 23 19.95 9.62 2.02
C GLY A 23 20.48 8.78 3.18
N ALA A 24 19.61 8.00 3.81
CA ALA A 24 19.94 7.21 5.00
C ALA A 24 20.85 5.98 4.71
N GLY A 25 21.04 5.61 3.44
CA GLY A 25 21.72 4.38 3.07
C GLY A 25 20.88 3.12 3.30
N ILE A 26 21.48 1.96 2.99
CA ILE A 26 20.78 0.67 3.03
C ILE A 26 21.16 -0.10 4.28
N VAL A 27 20.16 -0.46 5.08
CA VAL A 27 20.34 -1.28 6.28
C VAL A 27 20.46 -2.75 5.89
N ASP A 28 21.51 -3.41 6.38
CA ASP A 28 21.69 -4.86 6.30
C ASP A 28 20.98 -5.51 7.49
N TYR A 29 19.67 -5.79 7.33
CA TYR A 29 18.86 -6.38 8.40
C TYR A 29 19.35 -7.78 8.83
N ALA A 30 20.08 -8.50 7.98
CA ALA A 30 20.68 -9.79 8.32
C ALA A 30 21.83 -9.65 9.33
N LYS A 31 22.34 -8.45 9.54
CA LYS A 31 23.41 -8.13 10.49
C LYS A 31 22.95 -7.24 11.65
N CYS A 32 21.65 -7.15 11.88
CA CYS A 32 21.12 -6.57 13.11
C CYS A 32 21.30 -7.56 14.27
N THR A 33 21.50 -7.03 15.47
CA THR A 33 21.31 -7.82 16.70
C THR A 33 19.85 -8.29 16.75
N VAL A 34 19.62 -9.58 16.96
CA VAL A 34 18.26 -10.11 17.16
C VAL A 34 18.16 -10.71 18.55
N THR A 35 17.27 -10.17 19.38
CA THR A 35 16.97 -10.67 20.73
C THR A 35 15.48 -10.97 20.80
N ASP A 36 15.11 -12.20 21.14
CA ASP A 36 13.72 -12.67 21.20
C ASP A 36 12.89 -12.38 19.94
N GLY A 37 13.52 -12.44 18.77
CA GLY A 37 12.89 -12.16 17.47
C GLY A 37 12.71 -10.68 17.14
N VAL A 38 13.18 -9.78 18.01
CA VAL A 38 13.16 -8.33 17.78
C VAL A 38 14.49 -7.89 17.20
N TYR A 39 14.43 -7.19 16.05
CA TYR A 39 15.59 -6.55 15.43
C TYR A 39 16.01 -5.31 16.24
N GLY A 40 17.25 -5.28 16.71
CA GLY A 40 17.86 -4.21 17.47
C GLY A 40 19.15 -3.70 16.84
N ALA A 41 19.56 -2.49 17.25
CA ALA A 41 20.83 -1.91 16.87
C ALA A 41 22.02 -2.58 17.61
N PRO A 42 23.25 -2.50 17.08
CA PRO A 42 23.59 -1.96 15.76
C PRO A 42 23.13 -2.92 14.64
N CYS A 43 22.79 -2.35 13.49
CA CYS A 43 22.60 -3.08 12.25
C CYS A 43 23.78 -2.81 11.31
N GLY A 44 24.08 -3.75 10.42
CA GLY A 44 25.03 -3.52 9.34
C GLY A 44 24.48 -2.53 8.31
N ALA A 45 25.37 -2.01 7.48
CA ALA A 45 25.01 -1.26 6.28
C ALA A 45 25.45 -2.03 5.04
N LEU A 46 24.62 -2.01 3.99
CA LEU A 46 25.00 -2.47 2.66
C LEU A 46 25.53 -1.29 1.84
N GLU A 47 26.46 -1.58 0.95
CA GLU A 47 26.87 -0.62 -0.07
C GLU A 47 25.67 -0.27 -0.96
N TYR A 48 25.49 1.03 -1.21
CA TYR A 48 24.44 1.50 -2.08
C TYR A 48 24.80 1.22 -3.54
N ASN A 49 23.84 0.63 -4.27
CA ASN A 49 23.89 0.52 -5.72
C ASN A 49 22.52 0.88 -6.29
N MET A 50 22.47 1.93 -7.12
CA MET A 50 21.25 2.47 -7.72
C MET A 50 20.42 1.40 -8.46
N ALA A 51 21.05 0.58 -9.29
CA ALA A 51 20.35 -0.43 -10.09
C ALA A 51 19.75 -1.52 -9.20
N THR A 52 20.52 -2.00 -8.23
CA THR A 52 20.03 -2.98 -7.24
C THR A 52 18.87 -2.42 -6.44
N GLN A 53 18.94 -1.15 -6.01
CA GLN A 53 17.86 -0.57 -5.21
C GLN A 53 16.60 -0.27 -6.00
N LEU A 54 16.71 0.30 -7.20
CA LEU A 54 15.55 0.49 -8.07
C LEU A 54 14.85 -0.85 -8.37
N LEU A 55 15.62 -1.92 -8.58
CA LEU A 55 15.05 -3.26 -8.77
C LEU A 55 14.38 -3.79 -7.50
N ALA A 56 14.95 -3.57 -6.32
CA ALA A 56 14.34 -3.96 -5.05
C ALA A 56 13.01 -3.23 -4.81
N GLN A 57 12.98 -1.91 -5.02
CA GLN A 57 11.77 -1.10 -4.90
C GLN A 57 10.70 -1.51 -5.93
N ALA A 58 11.10 -1.77 -7.18
CA ALA A 58 10.18 -2.26 -8.21
C ALA A 58 9.56 -3.61 -7.84
N LYS A 59 10.35 -4.55 -7.31
CA LYS A 59 9.83 -5.83 -6.80
C LYS A 59 8.84 -5.61 -5.65
N GLY A 60 9.15 -4.73 -4.70
CA GLY A 60 8.24 -4.38 -3.61
C GLY A 60 6.90 -3.82 -4.12
N VAL A 61 6.96 -2.92 -5.10
CA VAL A 61 5.76 -2.37 -5.75
C VAL A 61 4.94 -3.47 -6.43
N LEU A 62 5.57 -4.33 -7.23
CA LEU A 62 4.86 -5.41 -7.93
C LEU A 62 4.19 -6.39 -6.95
N VAL A 63 4.90 -6.75 -5.89
CA VAL A 63 4.36 -7.63 -4.84
C VAL A 63 3.16 -6.99 -4.16
N THR A 64 3.25 -5.71 -3.77
CA THR A 64 2.14 -5.03 -3.09
C THR A 64 0.92 -4.83 -4.01
N VAL A 65 1.14 -4.50 -5.29
CA VAL A 65 0.06 -4.43 -6.29
C VAL A 65 -0.60 -5.78 -6.48
N ALA A 66 0.18 -6.85 -6.69
CA ALA A 66 -0.37 -8.19 -6.87
C ALA A 66 -1.14 -8.66 -5.62
N TRP A 67 -0.56 -8.46 -4.44
CA TRP A 67 -1.17 -8.85 -3.17
C TRP A 67 -2.49 -8.12 -2.91
N SER A 68 -2.48 -6.79 -3.02
CA SER A 68 -3.68 -5.99 -2.82
C SER A 68 -4.75 -6.29 -3.86
N ALA A 69 -4.39 -6.42 -5.14
CA ALA A 69 -5.35 -6.73 -6.20
C ALA A 69 -6.01 -8.11 -6.00
N ILE A 70 -5.19 -9.16 -5.81
CA ILE A 70 -5.69 -10.54 -5.66
C ILE A 70 -6.47 -10.69 -4.36
N GLY A 71 -5.91 -10.21 -3.26
CA GLY A 71 -6.53 -10.29 -1.93
C GLY A 71 -7.87 -9.55 -1.88
N SER A 72 -7.90 -8.29 -2.35
CA SER A 72 -9.15 -7.51 -2.40
C SER A 72 -10.16 -8.14 -3.34
N LEU A 73 -9.75 -8.63 -4.53
CA LEU A 73 -10.67 -9.29 -5.45
C LEU A 73 -11.31 -10.53 -4.80
N ALA A 74 -10.51 -11.37 -4.13
CA ALA A 74 -11.01 -12.57 -3.46
C ALA A 74 -12.02 -12.21 -2.36
N VAL A 75 -11.66 -11.30 -1.46
CA VAL A 75 -12.53 -10.87 -0.35
C VAL A 75 -13.80 -10.22 -0.86
N TYR A 76 -13.70 -9.26 -1.79
CA TYR A 76 -14.87 -8.58 -2.31
C TYR A 76 -15.78 -9.50 -3.12
N THR A 77 -15.24 -10.46 -3.86
CA THR A 77 -16.06 -11.46 -4.56
C THR A 77 -16.86 -12.30 -3.58
N VAL A 78 -16.23 -12.77 -2.49
CA VAL A 78 -16.93 -13.54 -1.44
C VAL A 78 -18.05 -12.71 -0.82
N ILE A 79 -17.77 -11.46 -0.46
CA ILE A 79 -18.79 -10.55 0.10
C ILE A 79 -19.92 -10.30 -0.92
N ALA A 80 -19.58 -10.08 -2.19
CA ALA A 80 -20.56 -9.82 -3.25
C ALA A 80 -21.55 -10.97 -3.41
N VAL A 81 -21.07 -12.21 -3.33
CA VAL A 81 -21.91 -13.41 -3.49
C VAL A 81 -22.78 -13.66 -2.26
N ILE A 82 -22.27 -13.39 -1.05
CA ILE A 82 -22.99 -13.71 0.20
C ILE A 82 -23.95 -12.60 0.61
N PHE A 83 -23.51 -11.34 0.53
CA PHE A 83 -24.24 -10.18 1.08
C PHE A 83 -24.64 -9.16 0.02
N GLY A 84 -23.95 -9.14 -1.12
CA GLY A 84 -23.97 -8.01 -2.06
C GLY A 84 -23.02 -6.89 -1.61
N LEU A 85 -22.38 -6.22 -2.56
CA LEU A 85 -21.40 -5.14 -2.30
C LEU A 85 -21.97 -3.73 -2.45
N ARG A 86 -23.00 -3.56 -3.27
CA ARG A 86 -23.55 -2.25 -3.67
C ARG A 86 -25.06 -2.34 -3.64
N VAL A 87 -25.71 -1.23 -3.26
CA VAL A 87 -27.16 -1.08 -3.34
C VAL A 87 -27.64 -1.20 -4.79
N SER A 88 -28.95 -1.39 -4.99
CA SER A 88 -29.53 -1.39 -6.34
C SER A 88 -29.37 -0.03 -7.02
N GLU A 89 -29.35 -0.01 -8.35
CA GLU A 89 -29.25 1.24 -9.12
C GLU A 89 -30.39 2.22 -8.82
N GLU A 90 -31.59 1.72 -8.49
CA GLU A 90 -32.74 2.52 -8.09
C GLU A 90 -32.47 3.28 -6.78
N LYS A 91 -31.98 2.57 -5.75
CA LYS A 91 -31.58 3.18 -4.48
C LYS A 91 -30.42 4.16 -4.64
N GLU A 92 -29.46 3.84 -5.49
CA GLU A 92 -28.34 4.76 -5.78
C GLU A 92 -28.81 6.04 -6.48
N ARG A 93 -29.83 5.96 -7.36
CA ARG A 93 -30.44 7.12 -8.02
C ARG A 93 -31.30 7.96 -7.09
N GLU A 94 -32.05 7.32 -6.18
CA GLU A 94 -32.85 8.01 -5.16
C GLU A 94 -31.94 8.73 -4.14
N GLY A 95 -30.77 8.15 -3.87
CA GLY A 95 -29.76 8.66 -2.96
C GLY A 95 -29.74 7.88 -1.65
N LEU A 96 -28.55 7.48 -1.20
CA LEU A 96 -28.39 6.63 -0.01
C LEU A 96 -28.90 7.29 1.27
N ASP A 97 -28.85 8.63 1.35
CA ASP A 97 -29.43 9.38 2.47
C ASP A 97 -30.92 9.03 2.63
N ILE A 98 -31.68 8.97 1.54
CA ILE A 98 -33.10 8.61 1.56
C ILE A 98 -33.27 7.09 1.71
N SER A 99 -32.62 6.30 0.86
CA SER A 99 -32.91 4.87 0.70
C SER A 99 -32.33 3.98 1.80
N GLU A 100 -31.24 4.39 2.45
CA GLU A 100 -30.54 3.63 3.49
C GLU A 100 -30.57 4.34 4.86
N HIS A 101 -30.66 5.67 4.89
CA HIS A 101 -30.66 6.44 6.14
C HIS A 101 -32.02 7.09 6.49
N GLY A 102 -32.98 7.15 5.55
CA GLY A 102 -34.28 7.80 5.78
C GLY A 102 -34.20 9.31 6.01
N GLU A 103 -33.08 9.92 5.66
CA GLU A 103 -32.77 11.33 5.88
C GLU A 103 -32.80 12.12 4.57
N ARG A 104 -33.09 13.41 4.67
CA ARG A 104 -32.94 14.37 3.57
C ARG A 104 -31.90 15.39 3.98
N ALA A 105 -30.78 15.45 3.26
CA ALA A 105 -29.70 16.41 3.53
C ALA A 105 -30.18 17.88 3.46
N TYR A 106 -31.17 18.16 2.61
CA TYR A 106 -31.77 19.47 2.46
C TYR A 106 -33.29 19.36 2.32
N ASN A 107 -34.01 20.19 3.07
CA ASN A 107 -35.45 20.38 2.92
C ASN A 107 -35.67 21.67 2.12
N MET A 108 -36.21 21.55 0.90
CA MET A 108 -36.71 22.68 0.12
C MET A 108 -38.17 22.95 0.46
#